data_AF-A0A943FCU1-F1
#
_entry.id   AF-A0A943FCU1-F1
#
_cell.length_a   1.000
_cell.length_b   1.000
_cell.length_c   1.000
_cell.angle_alpha   90.00
_cell.angle_beta   90.00
_cell.angle_gamma   90.00
#
_symmetry.space_group_name_H-M   'P 1'
#
loop_
_entity.id
_entity.type
_entity.pdbx_description
1 polymer ?
#
loop_
_entity_poly.entity_id
_entity_poly.type
_entity_poly.pdbx_seq_one_letter_code
_entity_poly.pdbx_strand_id
1 'polypeptide(L)'
;MVQNTGKLQWHPAFDAALHIELEEDLNILDIKNEYTLSKKPMQLDILIVKKEGSRKVKKTFGHIFRQHNIIEYKSPEDYLSINDFYKVYGYTCFYQSDTEKVCEIHPTELTITFVSYYYPRKMIEHLQKERNLEVRRYAQGIYHLEGDQIPMQVVVTKELSEQDYYWLQNLRTDLEGREEINELVRRYEERKSSHYYQTVMDLIVRANKEKMEEERYMCEALHELFAEDVEKAAEEAAQRINTLNKILAEQNRTADIIKAATEPEYQKKLMEELL
;
A
#
# COMPACT_ATOMS: atom_id res chain seq x y z
N MET A 1 45.65 4.95 21.44
CA MET A 1 45.16 4.08 22.53
C MET A 1 43.65 4.25 22.60
N VAL A 2 42.91 3.20 22.26
CA VAL A 2 41.44 3.19 22.33
C VAL A 2 41.07 3.09 23.81
N GLN A 3 40.29 4.04 24.33
CA GLN A 3 39.78 3.97 25.69
C GLN A 3 38.81 2.80 25.81
N ASN A 4 39.25 1.72 26.45
CA ASN A 4 38.43 0.57 26.78
C ASN A 4 37.58 0.95 28.01
N THR A 5 36.33 1.39 27.78
CA THR A 5 35.40 1.71 28.86
C THR A 5 34.98 0.41 29.54
N GLY A 6 35.53 0.13 30.73
CA GLY A 6 35.34 -1.13 31.50
C GLY A 6 33.92 -1.40 32.00
N LYS A 7 32.91 -1.44 31.11
CA LYS A 7 31.57 -1.94 31.39
C LYS A 7 31.56 -3.48 31.30
N LEU A 8 31.04 -4.13 32.33
CA LEU A 8 30.79 -5.57 32.35
C LEU A 8 29.80 -5.94 31.22
N GLN A 9 30.13 -7.00 30.47
CA GLN A 9 29.30 -7.51 29.38
C GLN A 9 28.37 -8.60 29.91
N TRP A 10 27.13 -8.21 30.25
CA TRP A 10 26.16 -9.11 30.86
C TRP A 10 25.49 -10.08 29.87
N HIS A 11 25.28 -9.66 28.62
CA HIS A 11 24.60 -10.51 27.62
C HIS A 11 25.37 -11.81 27.32
N PRO A 12 26.70 -11.80 27.08
CA PRO A 12 27.45 -13.03 26.90
C PRO A 12 27.52 -13.90 28.17
N ALA A 13 27.58 -13.28 29.35
CA ALA A 13 27.59 -14.02 30.61
C ALA A 13 26.24 -14.70 30.89
N PHE A 14 25.12 -14.05 30.56
CA PHE A 14 23.78 -14.64 30.65
C PHE A 14 23.60 -15.79 29.66
N ASP A 15 24.06 -15.62 28.41
CA ASP A 15 24.03 -16.68 27.40
C ASP A 15 24.79 -17.93 27.89
N ALA A 16 26.00 -17.74 28.43
CA ALA A 16 26.79 -18.83 29.00
C ALA A 16 26.10 -19.50 30.21
N ALA A 17 25.54 -18.70 31.13
CA ALA A 17 24.79 -19.24 32.26
C ALA A 17 23.56 -20.03 31.79
N LEU A 18 22.82 -19.54 30.79
CA LEU A 18 21.66 -20.22 30.22
C LEU A 18 22.03 -21.59 29.63
N HIS A 19 23.18 -21.71 28.96
CA HIS A 19 23.67 -22.98 28.43
C HIS A 19 24.09 -23.96 29.54
N ILE A 20 24.61 -23.47 30.67
CA ILE A 20 24.94 -24.30 31.84
C ILE A 20 23.64 -24.82 32.49
N GLU A 21 22.67 -23.94 32.73
CA GLU A 21 21.41 -24.31 33.38
C GLU A 21 20.55 -25.26 32.51
N LEU A 22 20.71 -25.23 31.19
CA LEU A 22 19.99 -26.07 30.24
C LEU A 22 20.85 -27.20 29.65
N GLU A 23 22.03 -27.47 30.23
CA GLU A 23 23.05 -28.39 29.66
C GLU A 23 22.47 -29.79 29.37
N GLU A 24 21.61 -30.30 30.26
CA GLU A 24 21.00 -31.62 30.12
C GLU A 24 19.98 -31.72 28.96
N ASP A 25 19.40 -30.58 28.55
CA ASP A 25 18.35 -30.49 27.52
C ASP A 25 18.87 -29.98 26.16
N LEU A 26 20.18 -29.71 26.01
CA LEU A 26 20.75 -29.20 24.75
C LEU A 26 20.60 -30.16 23.56
N ASN A 27 20.25 -31.43 23.81
CA ASN A 27 19.90 -32.38 22.75
C ASN A 27 18.51 -32.11 22.12
N ILE A 28 17.64 -31.37 22.79
CA ILE A 28 16.28 -31.00 22.32
C ILE A 28 16.08 -29.49 22.15
N LEU A 29 17.08 -28.67 22.50
CA LEU A 29 17.03 -27.21 22.42
C LEU A 29 18.01 -26.64 21.38
N ASP A 30 17.56 -25.67 20.59
CA ASP A 30 18.39 -24.89 19.66
C ASP A 30 18.41 -23.42 20.12
N ILE A 31 19.46 -23.03 20.83
CA ILE A 31 19.60 -21.69 21.40
C ILE A 31 20.21 -20.76 20.35
N LYS A 32 19.43 -19.75 19.96
CA LYS A 32 19.85 -18.72 19.00
C LYS A 32 19.90 -17.36 19.69
N ASN A 33 21.12 -16.89 19.95
CA ASN A 33 21.34 -15.57 20.51
C ASN A 33 21.17 -14.47 19.43
N GLU A 34 20.63 -13.32 19.83
CA GLU A 34 20.42 -12.15 18.98
C GLU A 34 19.70 -12.45 17.64
N TYR A 35 18.70 -13.34 17.68
CA TYR A 35 17.97 -13.75 16.48
C TYR A 35 17.25 -12.56 15.82
N THR A 36 17.59 -12.31 14.55
CA THR A 36 17.03 -11.19 13.79
C THR A 36 15.65 -11.54 13.24
N LEU A 37 14.61 -10.79 13.64
CA LEU A 37 13.23 -11.01 13.23
C LEU A 37 12.92 -10.60 11.77
N SER A 38 13.70 -9.68 11.19
CA SER A 38 13.50 -9.20 9.82
C SER A 38 14.80 -8.77 9.16
N LYS A 39 14.93 -9.07 7.86
CA LYS A 39 16.06 -8.60 7.03
C LYS A 39 15.95 -7.13 6.65
N LYS A 40 14.72 -6.57 6.65
CA LYS A 40 14.44 -5.15 6.38
C LYS A 40 14.06 -4.44 7.68
N PRO A 41 14.36 -3.14 7.82
CA PRO A 41 13.84 -2.34 8.92
C PRO A 41 12.32 -2.47 9.04
N MET A 42 11.81 -2.44 10.27
CA MET A 42 10.38 -2.48 10.51
C MET A 42 9.73 -1.19 10.00
N GLN A 43 8.57 -1.32 9.37
CA GLN A 43 7.82 -0.20 8.82
C GLN A 43 6.33 -0.47 8.95
N LEU A 44 5.59 0.56 9.38
CA LEU A 44 4.12 0.60 9.35
C LEU A 44 3.67 1.12 7.99
N ASP A 45 2.54 0.64 7.47
CA ASP A 45 2.00 1.18 6.21
C ASP A 45 1.56 2.64 6.40
N ILE A 46 0.74 2.91 7.42
CA ILE A 46 0.29 4.28 7.73
C ILE A 46 0.18 4.47 9.25
N LEU A 47 0.69 5.60 9.72
CA LEU A 47 0.45 6.12 11.06
C LEU A 47 -0.36 7.42 10.96
N ILE A 48 -1.49 7.48 11.65
CA ILE A 48 -2.31 8.69 11.79
C ILE A 48 -2.17 9.18 13.23
N VAL A 49 -1.66 10.40 13.42
CA VAL A 49 -1.61 11.06 14.73
C VAL A 49 -2.58 12.25 14.74
N LYS A 50 -3.50 12.26 15.71
CA LYS A 50 -4.45 13.37 15.87
C LYS A 50 -3.73 14.62 16.34
N LYS A 51 -3.89 15.72 15.60
CA LYS A 51 -3.37 17.04 16.03
C LYS A 51 -4.18 17.63 17.19
N GLU A 52 -5.44 17.23 17.32
CA GLU A 52 -6.36 17.67 18.37
C GLU A 52 -7.08 16.44 18.94
N GLY A 53 -6.66 16.01 20.14
CA GLY A 53 -7.07 14.72 20.72
C GLY A 53 -8.57 14.60 21.01
N SER A 54 -9.25 15.70 21.38
CA SER A 54 -10.68 15.71 21.71
C SER A 54 -11.59 15.64 20.47
N ARG A 55 -11.12 16.10 19.31
CA ARG A 55 -11.94 16.19 18.10
C ARG A 55 -12.08 14.83 17.44
N LYS A 56 -13.31 14.38 17.22
CA LYS A 56 -13.58 13.13 16.49
C LYS A 56 -13.37 13.31 14.98
N VAL A 57 -12.83 12.28 14.33
CA VAL A 57 -12.82 12.22 12.87
C VAL A 57 -14.25 12.10 12.38
N LYS A 58 -14.60 12.82 11.30
CA LYS A 58 -15.98 12.87 10.80
C LYS A 58 -16.42 11.55 10.17
N LYS A 59 -15.54 10.95 9.35
CA LYS A 59 -15.81 9.68 8.66
C LYS A 59 -15.95 8.53 9.66
N THR A 60 -16.91 7.64 9.42
CA THR A 60 -17.34 6.57 10.33
C THR A 60 -16.21 5.64 10.75
N PHE A 61 -15.34 5.20 9.82
CA PHE A 61 -14.20 4.35 10.19
C PHE A 61 -13.19 5.09 11.09
N GLY A 62 -13.19 6.42 11.08
CA GLY A 62 -12.36 7.23 11.96
C GLY A 62 -12.94 7.43 13.37
N HIS A 63 -14.17 6.99 13.65
CA HIS A 63 -14.81 7.20 14.95
C HIS A 63 -14.11 6.48 16.09
N ILE A 64 -13.48 5.33 15.79
CA ILE A 64 -12.71 4.54 16.76
C ILE A 64 -11.30 5.12 17.01
N PHE A 65 -10.82 6.03 16.16
CA PHE A 65 -9.44 6.54 16.23
C PHE A 65 -9.18 7.22 17.57
N ARG A 66 -8.24 6.64 18.33
CA ARG A 66 -7.57 7.30 19.44
C ARG A 66 -6.48 8.25 18.90
N GLN A 67 -5.61 8.72 19.78
CA GLN A 67 -4.59 9.72 19.46
C GLN A 67 -3.63 9.24 18.35
N HIS A 68 -3.30 7.95 18.34
CA HIS A 68 -2.49 7.30 17.33
C HIS A 68 -3.27 6.12 16.73
N ASN A 69 -3.46 6.13 15.41
CA ASN A 69 -4.07 5.01 14.69
C ASN A 69 -3.08 4.45 13.67
N ILE A 70 -2.79 3.17 13.81
CA ILE A 70 -1.90 2.41 12.93
C ILE A 70 -2.75 1.67 11.92
N ILE A 71 -2.39 1.75 10.64
CA ILE A 71 -3.10 1.07 9.55
C ILE A 71 -2.19 0.06 8.89
N GLU A 72 -2.72 -1.13 8.66
CA GLU A 72 -2.19 -2.11 7.70
C GLU A 72 -3.17 -2.22 6.54
N TYR A 73 -2.66 -2.13 5.31
CA TYR A 73 -3.45 -2.20 4.10
C TYR A 73 -3.03 -3.39 3.23
N LYS A 74 -4.01 -4.18 2.79
CA LYS A 74 -3.84 -5.21 1.77
C LYS A 74 -4.56 -4.83 0.49
N SER A 75 -3.86 -4.96 -0.63
CA SER A 75 -4.42 -4.71 -1.96
C SER A 75 -5.55 -5.70 -2.28
N PRO A 76 -6.38 -5.41 -3.30
CA PRO A 76 -7.46 -6.30 -3.72
C PRO A 76 -7.04 -7.71 -4.15
N GLU A 77 -5.79 -7.86 -4.58
CA GLU A 77 -5.20 -9.12 -5.01
C GLU A 77 -4.57 -9.91 -3.86
N ASP A 78 -4.42 -9.27 -2.69
CA ASP A 78 -3.87 -9.87 -1.49
C ASP A 78 -4.96 -10.13 -0.44
N TYR A 79 -4.61 -10.87 0.60
CA TYR A 79 -5.52 -11.20 1.69
C TYR A 79 -4.90 -10.85 3.05
N LEU A 80 -5.75 -10.36 3.95
CA LEU A 80 -5.34 -10.11 5.32
C LEU A 80 -5.30 -11.43 6.10
N SER A 81 -4.11 -11.83 6.52
CA SER A 81 -3.85 -13.08 7.23
C SER A 81 -3.70 -12.88 8.75
N ILE A 82 -3.72 -13.99 9.48
CA ILE A 82 -3.42 -13.95 10.92
C ILE A 82 -1.99 -13.51 11.23
N ASN A 83 -1.05 -13.75 10.31
CA ASN A 83 0.33 -13.30 10.46
C ASN A 83 0.42 -11.77 10.37
N ASP A 84 -0.36 -11.15 9.49
CA ASP A 84 -0.43 -9.69 9.38
C ASP A 84 -0.99 -9.09 10.67
N PHE A 85 -2.03 -9.70 11.24
CA PHE A 85 -2.56 -9.29 12.55
C PHE A 85 -1.48 -9.29 13.62
N TYR A 86 -0.77 -10.41 13.83
CA TYR A 86 0.25 -10.49 14.89
C TYR A 86 1.44 -9.58 14.65
N LYS A 87 1.84 -9.42 13.39
CA LYS A 87 2.92 -8.52 12.99
C LYS A 87 2.55 -7.07 13.32
N VAL A 88 1.37 -6.61 12.94
CA VAL A 88 0.91 -5.23 13.18
C VAL A 88 0.66 -4.98 14.65
N TYR A 89 0.11 -5.97 15.37
CA TYR A 89 -0.04 -5.89 16.82
C TYR A 89 1.33 -5.75 17.50
N GLY A 90 2.31 -6.56 17.11
CA GLY A 90 3.70 -6.43 17.60
C GLY A 90 4.33 -5.08 17.25
N TYR A 91 4.12 -4.59 16.02
CA TYR A 91 4.60 -3.27 15.60
C TYR A 91 3.95 -2.13 16.37
N THR A 92 2.69 -2.28 16.76
CA THR A 92 1.99 -1.31 17.61
C THR A 92 2.64 -1.24 18.99
N CYS A 93 3.03 -2.38 19.56
CA CYS A 93 3.77 -2.43 20.83
C CYS A 93 5.18 -1.84 20.70
N PHE A 94 5.87 -2.05 19.58
CA PHE A 94 7.15 -1.39 19.34
C PHE A 94 6.99 0.11 19.20
N TYR A 95 6.02 0.58 18.42
CA TYR A 95 5.73 2.00 18.28
C TYR A 95 5.42 2.67 19.62
N GLN A 96 4.71 1.97 20.51
CA GLN A 96 4.41 2.45 21.86
C GLN A 96 5.66 2.54 22.75
N SER A 97 6.58 1.57 22.65
CA SER A 97 7.71 1.43 23.57
C SER A 97 9.02 2.05 23.07
N ASP A 98 9.15 2.28 21.76
CA ASP A 98 10.30 2.91 21.11
C ASP A 98 10.22 4.45 21.23
N THR A 99 10.22 4.93 22.47
CA THR A 99 10.12 6.34 22.86
C THR A 99 11.24 6.72 23.81
N GLU A 100 11.61 8.01 23.86
CA GLU A 100 12.71 8.47 24.74
C GLU A 100 12.36 8.35 26.22
N LYS A 101 11.06 8.48 26.55
CA LYS A 101 10.55 8.40 27.92
C LYS A 101 9.61 7.22 28.08
N VAL A 102 9.63 6.65 29.30
CA VAL A 102 8.69 5.60 29.69
C VAL A 102 7.26 6.12 29.58
N CYS A 103 6.41 5.36 28.87
CA CYS A 103 5.00 5.67 28.67
C CYS A 103 4.75 7.06 28.06
N GLU A 104 5.64 7.53 27.18
CA GLU A 104 5.42 8.75 26.41
C GLU A 104 4.17 8.65 25.52
N ILE A 105 3.91 7.46 24.97
CA ILE A 105 2.65 7.10 24.33
C ILE A 105 1.94 6.11 25.25
N HIS A 106 0.74 6.47 25.73
CA HIS A 106 -0.01 5.60 26.62
C HIS A 106 -0.74 4.50 25.82
N PRO A 107 -0.81 3.23 26.27
CA PRO A 107 -1.50 2.17 25.51
C PRO A 107 -2.97 2.49 25.16
N THR A 108 -3.65 3.27 26.01
CA THR A 108 -5.03 3.71 25.76
C THR A 108 -5.16 4.77 24.67
N GLU A 109 -4.05 5.23 24.10
CA GLU A 109 -3.99 6.23 23.02
C GLU A 109 -3.85 5.58 21.64
N LEU A 110 -3.66 4.26 21.59
CA LEU A 110 -3.43 3.48 20.38
C LEU A 110 -4.71 2.86 19.85
N THR A 111 -4.83 2.78 18.52
CA THR A 111 -5.88 2.05 17.78
C THR A 111 -5.25 1.40 16.55
N ILE A 112 -5.75 0.23 16.15
CA ILE A 112 -5.30 -0.45 14.93
C ILE A 112 -6.45 -0.54 13.93
N THR A 113 -6.17 -0.26 12.67
CA THR A 113 -7.12 -0.42 11.57
C THR A 113 -6.52 -1.35 10.53
N PHE A 114 -7.17 -2.46 10.27
CA PHE A 114 -6.84 -3.30 9.15
C PHE A 114 -7.74 -2.97 7.97
N VAL A 115 -7.17 -2.80 6.78
CA VAL A 115 -7.93 -2.50 5.56
C VAL A 115 -7.68 -3.60 4.54
N SER A 116 -8.75 -4.19 4.04
CA SER A 116 -8.70 -5.21 2.99
C SER A 116 -9.86 -5.06 2.03
N TYR A 117 -9.71 -5.56 0.80
CA TYR A 117 -10.81 -5.53 -0.16
C TYR A 117 -11.91 -6.53 0.20
N TYR A 118 -11.51 -7.75 0.57
CA TYR A 118 -12.43 -8.80 1.00
C TYR A 118 -12.46 -8.98 2.51
N TYR A 119 -13.61 -9.43 3.05
CA TYR A 119 -13.73 -9.77 4.47
C TYR A 119 -12.83 -10.97 4.83
N PRO A 120 -11.90 -10.82 5.80
CA PRO A 120 -10.85 -11.81 6.06
C PRO A 120 -11.33 -12.95 6.99
N ARG A 121 -12.25 -13.79 6.50
CA ARG A 121 -12.93 -14.84 7.29
C ARG A 121 -11.99 -15.70 8.14
N LYS A 122 -10.92 -16.22 7.54
CA LYS A 122 -9.95 -17.10 8.25
C LYS A 122 -9.24 -16.39 9.40
N MET A 123 -8.86 -15.12 9.21
CA MET A 123 -8.24 -14.33 10.28
C MET A 123 -9.26 -14.11 11.40
N ILE A 124 -10.47 -13.69 11.07
CA ILE A 124 -11.53 -13.44 12.06
C ILE A 124 -11.87 -14.70 12.86
N GLU A 125 -12.05 -15.84 12.19
CA GLU A 125 -12.32 -17.12 12.85
C GLU A 125 -11.21 -17.50 13.83
N HIS A 126 -9.94 -17.26 13.47
CA HIS A 126 -8.82 -17.49 14.38
C HIS A 126 -8.86 -16.54 15.58
N LEU A 127 -9.10 -15.24 15.37
CA LEU A 127 -9.17 -14.26 16.46
C LEU A 127 -10.30 -14.54 17.44
N GLN A 128 -11.45 -14.99 16.94
CA GLN A 128 -12.57 -15.41 17.80
C GLN A 128 -12.23 -16.64 18.64
N LYS A 129 -11.58 -17.65 18.04
CA LYS A 129 -11.27 -18.92 18.72
C LYS A 129 -10.09 -18.83 19.68
N GLU A 130 -9.00 -18.20 19.25
CA GLU A 130 -7.70 -18.26 19.94
C GLU A 130 -7.38 -16.98 20.74
N ARG A 131 -8.08 -15.89 20.47
CA ARG A 131 -7.92 -14.60 21.18
C ARG A 131 -9.19 -14.14 21.90
N ASN A 132 -10.30 -14.87 21.76
CA ASN A 132 -11.59 -14.51 22.33
C ASN A 132 -12.04 -13.08 21.96
N LEU A 133 -11.64 -12.60 20.77
CA LEU A 133 -12.10 -11.29 20.29
C LEU A 133 -13.50 -11.43 19.71
N GLU A 134 -14.40 -10.55 20.10
CA GLU A 134 -15.72 -10.43 19.51
C GLU A 134 -15.66 -9.55 18.26
N VAL A 135 -16.38 -9.95 17.21
CA VAL A 135 -16.45 -9.15 15.97
C VAL A 135 -17.84 -8.59 15.82
N ARG A 136 -17.95 -7.27 15.82
CA ARG A 136 -19.21 -6.56 15.62
C ARG A 136 -19.16 -5.72 14.36
N ARG A 137 -20.16 -5.88 13.50
CA ARG A 137 -20.39 -4.95 12.40
C ARG A 137 -20.86 -3.61 12.99
N TYR A 138 -20.00 -2.62 12.98
CA TYR A 138 -20.29 -1.27 13.47
C TYR A 138 -21.04 -0.44 12.43
N ALA A 139 -20.61 -0.56 11.16
CA ALA A 139 -21.27 0.05 10.02
C ALA A 139 -21.06 -0.81 8.77
N GLN A 140 -21.65 -0.40 7.65
CA GLN A 140 -21.43 -1.06 6.36
C GLN A 140 -19.92 -1.06 6.01
N GLY A 141 -19.35 -2.26 5.84
CA GLY A 141 -17.92 -2.47 5.58
C GLY A 141 -16.97 -2.13 6.74
N ILE A 142 -17.48 -1.89 7.95
CA ILE A 142 -16.66 -1.53 9.12
C ILE A 142 -17.00 -2.45 10.29
N TYR A 143 -16.01 -3.21 10.75
CA TYR A 143 -16.14 -4.23 11.78
C TYR A 143 -15.19 -3.93 12.94
N HIS A 144 -15.72 -3.76 14.15
CA HIS A 144 -14.89 -3.63 15.34
C HIS A 144 -14.50 -5.01 15.88
N LEU A 145 -13.25 -5.10 16.34
CA LEU A 145 -12.73 -6.24 17.09
C LEU A 145 -12.68 -5.83 18.56
N GLU A 146 -13.59 -6.37 19.36
CA GLU A 146 -13.78 -6.04 20.77
C GLU A 146 -13.18 -7.13 21.66
N GLY A 147 -12.68 -6.77 22.85
CA GLY A 147 -12.08 -7.72 23.81
C GLY A 147 -10.61 -7.46 24.13
N ASP A 148 -9.95 -6.54 23.43
CA ASP A 148 -8.57 -6.12 23.67
C ASP A 148 -8.48 -4.71 24.29
N GLN A 149 -7.34 -4.38 24.93
CA GLN A 149 -7.06 -3.04 25.46
C GLN A 149 -6.82 -2.00 24.36
N ILE A 150 -6.28 -2.45 23.22
CA ILE A 150 -6.12 -1.67 22.01
C ILE A 150 -7.35 -1.93 21.12
N PRO A 151 -8.23 -0.93 20.90
CA PRO A 151 -9.34 -1.05 19.99
C PRO A 151 -8.82 -1.29 18.58
N MET A 152 -9.49 -2.20 17.89
CA MET A 152 -9.12 -2.54 16.52
C MET A 152 -10.37 -2.58 15.66
N GLN A 153 -10.18 -2.36 14.36
CA GLN A 153 -11.22 -2.54 13.37
C GLN A 153 -10.69 -3.19 12.10
N VAL A 154 -11.60 -3.82 11.36
CA VAL A 154 -11.40 -4.24 9.97
C VAL A 154 -12.32 -3.42 9.09
N VAL A 155 -11.73 -2.75 8.10
CA VAL A 155 -12.43 -1.99 7.06
C VAL A 155 -12.36 -2.81 5.77
N VAL A 156 -13.53 -3.26 5.31
CA VAL A 156 -13.69 -4.06 4.10
C VAL A 156 -14.14 -3.14 2.97
N THR A 157 -13.20 -2.75 2.10
CA THR A 157 -13.46 -1.66 1.13
C THR A 157 -14.53 -2.03 0.12
N LYS A 158 -14.64 -3.29 -0.30
CA LYS A 158 -15.71 -3.78 -1.20
C LYS A 158 -17.11 -3.60 -0.63
N GLU A 159 -17.23 -3.60 0.69
CA GLU A 159 -18.52 -3.51 1.37
C GLU A 159 -18.89 -2.08 1.75
N LEU A 160 -17.97 -1.12 1.69
CA LEU A 160 -18.22 0.27 2.09
C LEU A 160 -19.33 0.92 1.25
N SER A 161 -19.97 1.95 1.81
CA SER A 161 -20.95 2.76 1.08
C SER A 161 -20.26 3.61 0.01
N GLU A 162 -20.68 3.47 -1.25
CA GLU A 162 -20.23 4.29 -2.39
C GLU A 162 -20.46 5.79 -2.17
N GLN A 163 -21.53 6.14 -1.46
CA GLN A 163 -21.88 7.53 -1.19
C GLN A 163 -20.82 8.19 -0.28
N ASP A 164 -20.32 7.45 0.70
CA ASP A 164 -19.41 7.99 1.72
C ASP A 164 -17.93 7.72 1.42
N TYR A 165 -17.63 6.62 0.72
CA TYR A 165 -16.27 6.07 0.58
C TYR A 165 -15.88 5.73 -0.85
N TYR A 166 -16.53 6.36 -1.84
CA TYR A 166 -16.34 6.11 -3.26
C TYR A 166 -14.90 5.77 -3.68
N TRP A 167 -13.93 6.63 -3.34
CA TRP A 167 -12.54 6.45 -3.75
C TRP A 167 -11.86 5.23 -3.11
N LEU A 168 -12.16 4.92 -1.84
CA LEU A 168 -11.59 3.74 -1.18
C LEU A 168 -12.17 2.44 -1.75
N GLN A 169 -13.46 2.45 -2.10
CA GLN A 169 -14.12 1.29 -2.69
C GLN A 169 -13.68 1.03 -4.14
N ASN A 170 -13.35 2.09 -4.88
CA ASN A 170 -12.86 2.00 -6.25
C ASN A 170 -11.37 1.62 -6.35
N LEU A 171 -10.65 1.47 -5.23
CA LEU A 171 -9.32 0.83 -5.23
C LEU A 171 -9.47 -0.69 -5.44
N ARG A 172 -9.84 -1.08 -6.67
CA ARG A 172 -10.19 -2.45 -7.10
C ARG A 172 -9.74 -2.71 -8.55
N THR A 173 -9.70 -3.97 -8.96
CA THR A 173 -9.25 -4.42 -10.30
C THR A 173 -10.39 -4.93 -11.18
N ASP A 174 -11.63 -4.82 -10.71
CA ASP A 174 -12.82 -5.41 -11.31
C ASP A 174 -13.92 -4.35 -11.56
N LEU A 175 -13.56 -3.18 -12.10
CA LEU A 175 -14.54 -2.17 -12.53
C LEU A 175 -15.43 -2.72 -13.67
N GLU A 176 -16.73 -2.46 -13.58
CA GLU A 176 -17.75 -3.01 -14.45
C GLU A 176 -18.41 -1.93 -15.32
N GLY A 177 -18.19 -2.04 -16.63
CA GLY A 177 -18.98 -1.37 -17.64
C GLY A 177 -18.86 0.16 -17.69
N ARG A 178 -19.59 0.75 -18.64
CA ARG A 178 -19.52 2.17 -18.97
C ARG A 178 -19.97 3.09 -17.83
N GLU A 179 -21.05 2.73 -17.14
CA GLU A 179 -21.68 3.63 -16.15
C GLU A 179 -20.77 3.89 -14.95
N GLU A 180 -20.12 2.84 -14.42
CA GLU A 180 -19.18 2.97 -13.30
C GLU A 180 -17.97 3.83 -13.68
N ILE A 181 -17.42 3.62 -14.89
CA ILE A 181 -16.29 4.39 -15.40
C ILE A 181 -16.67 5.86 -15.66
N ASN A 182 -17.87 6.12 -16.22
CA ASN A 182 -18.35 7.48 -16.44
C ASN A 182 -18.49 8.26 -15.12
N GLU A 183 -19.04 7.61 -14.08
CA GLU A 183 -19.16 8.24 -12.77
C GLU A 183 -17.78 8.49 -12.13
N LEU A 184 -16.83 7.58 -12.32
CA LEU A 184 -15.45 7.74 -11.86
C LEU A 184 -14.79 8.96 -12.49
N VAL A 185 -14.88 9.10 -13.82
CA VAL A 185 -14.37 10.27 -14.56
C VAL A 185 -15.04 11.55 -14.09
N ARG A 186 -16.37 11.57 -14.00
CA ARG A 186 -17.14 12.75 -13.58
C ARG A 186 -16.71 13.23 -12.20
N ARG A 187 -16.55 12.32 -11.22
CA ARG A 187 -16.08 12.66 -9.88
C ARG A 187 -14.62 13.09 -9.84
N TYR A 188 -13.80 12.53 -10.72
CA TYR A 188 -12.40 12.91 -10.85
C TYR A 188 -12.24 14.33 -11.38
N GLU A 189 -12.99 14.70 -12.43
CA GLU A 189 -12.90 16.03 -13.05
C GLU A 189 -13.13 17.18 -12.07
N GLU A 190 -14.11 17.04 -11.16
CA GLU A 190 -14.39 18.04 -10.13
C GLU A 190 -13.23 18.24 -9.13
N ARG A 191 -12.23 17.36 -9.14
CA ARG A 191 -11.12 17.31 -8.17
C ARG A 191 -9.75 17.11 -8.83
N LYS A 192 -9.66 17.22 -10.16
CA LYS A 192 -8.46 16.86 -10.94
C LYS A 192 -7.20 17.66 -10.58
N SER A 193 -7.34 18.81 -9.93
CA SER A 193 -6.22 19.61 -9.44
C SER A 193 -5.53 19.04 -8.21
N SER A 194 -6.16 18.10 -7.50
CA SER A 194 -5.60 17.49 -6.30
C SER A 194 -4.69 16.31 -6.64
N HIS A 195 -3.43 16.38 -6.24
CA HIS A 195 -2.46 15.30 -6.40
C HIS A 195 -2.97 13.95 -5.88
N TYR A 196 -3.64 13.91 -4.72
CA TYR A 196 -4.21 12.66 -4.19
C TYR A 196 -5.24 11.99 -5.11
N TYR A 197 -6.07 12.79 -5.78
CA TYR A 197 -7.07 12.27 -6.71
C TYR A 197 -6.39 11.78 -7.99
N GLN A 198 -5.35 12.48 -8.46
CA GLN A 198 -4.53 12.04 -9.60
C GLN A 198 -3.86 10.69 -9.32
N THR A 199 -3.25 10.52 -8.14
CA THR A 199 -2.60 9.26 -7.73
C THR A 199 -3.60 8.11 -7.67
N VAL A 200 -4.77 8.34 -7.08
CA VAL A 200 -5.81 7.31 -7.00
C VAL A 200 -6.33 6.97 -8.40
N MET A 201 -6.60 7.97 -9.23
CA MET A 201 -7.09 7.76 -10.60
C MET A 201 -6.08 6.98 -11.45
N ASP A 202 -4.80 7.36 -11.42
CA ASP A 202 -3.74 6.65 -12.15
C ASP A 202 -3.65 5.17 -11.75
N LEU A 203 -3.72 4.88 -10.45
CA LEU A 203 -3.75 3.50 -9.96
C LEU A 203 -4.98 2.74 -10.48
N ILE A 204 -6.17 3.33 -10.40
CA ILE A 204 -7.42 2.69 -10.86
C ILE A 204 -7.37 2.40 -12.36
N VAL A 205 -6.90 3.36 -13.16
CA VAL A 205 -6.76 3.21 -14.62
C VAL A 205 -5.81 2.06 -14.95
N ARG A 206 -4.65 2.01 -14.29
CA ARG A 206 -3.67 0.94 -14.51
C ARG A 206 -4.19 -0.43 -14.07
N ALA A 207 -4.86 -0.48 -12.92
CA ALA A 207 -5.46 -1.69 -12.39
C ALA A 207 -6.60 -2.24 -13.26
N ASN A 208 -7.28 -1.38 -14.03
CA ASN A 208 -8.43 -1.74 -14.87
C ASN A 208 -8.18 -1.46 -16.36
N LYS A 209 -6.92 -1.54 -16.81
CA LYS A 209 -6.48 -1.08 -18.13
C LYS A 209 -7.33 -1.61 -19.29
N GLU A 210 -7.60 -2.91 -19.32
CA GLU A 210 -8.38 -3.54 -20.40
C GLU A 210 -9.79 -2.95 -20.48
N LYS A 211 -10.47 -2.82 -19.34
CA LYS A 211 -11.82 -2.22 -19.26
C LYS A 211 -11.82 -0.74 -19.63
N MET A 212 -10.80 0.00 -19.20
CA MET A 212 -10.64 1.41 -19.54
C MET A 212 -10.42 1.60 -21.05
N GLU A 213 -9.63 0.74 -21.69
CA GLU A 213 -9.39 0.79 -23.14
C GLU A 213 -10.64 0.42 -23.95
N GLU A 214 -11.40 -0.59 -23.53
CA GLU A 214 -12.68 -0.98 -24.16
C GLU A 214 -13.67 0.20 -24.15
N GLU A 215 -13.84 0.86 -23.02
CA GLU A 215 -14.79 1.98 -22.89
C GLU A 215 -14.23 3.31 -23.43
N ARG A 216 -12.90 3.49 -23.54
CA ARG A 216 -12.30 4.74 -24.07
C ARG A 216 -12.80 5.09 -25.46
N TYR A 217 -13.04 4.10 -26.32
CA TYR A 217 -13.57 4.34 -27.68
C TYR A 217 -15.05 4.70 -27.70
N MET A 218 -15.76 4.48 -26.60
CA MET A 218 -17.21 4.66 -26.53
C MET A 218 -17.65 5.72 -25.51
N CYS A 219 -16.75 6.17 -24.64
CA CYS A 219 -16.97 7.17 -23.61
C CYS A 219 -16.23 8.47 -23.95
N GLU A 220 -16.99 9.51 -24.29
CA GLU A 220 -16.47 10.84 -24.63
C GLU A 220 -15.73 11.48 -23.44
N ALA A 221 -16.26 11.37 -22.22
CA ALA A 221 -15.63 11.92 -21.01
C ALA A 221 -14.27 11.26 -20.72
N LEU A 222 -14.15 9.93 -20.89
CA LEU A 222 -12.86 9.23 -20.80
C LEU A 222 -11.90 9.71 -21.89
N HIS A 223 -12.39 9.85 -23.12
CA HIS A 223 -11.57 10.29 -24.24
C HIS A 223 -11.02 11.70 -24.00
N GLU A 224 -11.87 12.65 -23.56
CA GLU A 224 -11.45 14.01 -23.18
C GLU A 224 -10.47 14.01 -22.02
N LEU A 225 -10.69 13.17 -20.99
CA LEU A 225 -9.84 13.12 -19.81
C LEU A 225 -8.38 12.77 -20.15
N PHE A 226 -8.19 11.87 -21.10
CA PHE A 226 -6.86 11.42 -21.55
C PHE A 226 -6.41 12.08 -22.85
N ALA A 227 -7.17 13.02 -23.41
CA ALA A 227 -6.84 13.66 -24.68
C ALA A 227 -5.49 14.37 -24.63
N GLU A 228 -5.22 15.10 -23.55
CA GLU A 228 -3.93 15.78 -23.34
C GLU A 228 -2.75 14.80 -23.26
N ASP A 229 -2.93 13.64 -22.61
CA ASP A 229 -1.88 12.63 -22.49
C ASP A 229 -1.61 11.94 -23.83
N VAL A 230 -2.66 11.72 -24.63
CA VAL A 230 -2.55 11.22 -26.01
C VAL A 230 -1.84 12.22 -26.91
N GLU A 231 -2.18 13.50 -26.81
CA GLU A 231 -1.55 14.57 -27.59
C GLU A 231 -0.06 14.69 -27.23
N LYS A 232 0.30 14.72 -25.95
CA LYS A 232 1.70 14.72 -25.51
C LYS A 232 2.47 13.49 -25.99
N ALA A 233 1.87 12.29 -25.87
CA ALA A 233 2.51 11.06 -26.35
C ALA A 233 2.72 11.09 -27.88
N ALA A 234 1.78 11.67 -28.64
CA ALA A 234 1.90 11.85 -30.08
C ALA A 234 2.99 12.87 -30.44
N GLU A 235 3.09 13.98 -29.70
CA GLU A 235 4.18 14.96 -29.84
C GLU A 235 5.56 14.35 -29.56
N GLU A 236 5.70 13.59 -28.46
CA GLU A 236 6.94 12.89 -28.11
C GLU A 236 7.33 11.86 -29.18
N ALA A 237 6.37 11.10 -29.69
CA ALA A 237 6.60 10.15 -30.78
C ALA A 237 7.05 10.86 -32.07
N ALA A 238 6.41 11.97 -32.43
CA ALA A 238 6.80 12.79 -33.57
C ALA A 238 8.22 13.36 -33.41
N GLN A 239 8.58 13.83 -32.19
CA GLN A 239 9.93 14.31 -31.89
C GLN A 239 10.97 13.19 -32.01
N ARG A 240 10.67 11.98 -31.54
CA ARG A 240 11.54 10.80 -31.72
C ARG A 240 11.76 10.47 -33.20
N ILE A 241 10.68 10.45 -34.00
CA ILE A 241 10.79 10.23 -35.46
C ILE A 241 11.66 11.30 -36.12
N ASN A 242 11.45 12.57 -35.78
CA ASN A 242 12.25 13.67 -36.33
C ASN A 242 13.73 13.55 -35.94
N THR A 243 14.01 13.15 -34.70
CA THR A 243 15.38 12.92 -34.23
C THR A 243 16.03 11.78 -34.99
N LEU A 244 15.33 10.65 -35.15
CA LEU A 244 15.81 9.52 -35.95
C LEU A 244 16.13 9.94 -37.39
N ASN A 245 15.20 10.64 -38.05
CA ASN A 245 15.40 11.10 -39.43
C ASN A 245 16.60 12.04 -39.56
N LYS A 246 16.84 12.90 -38.57
CA LYS A 246 18.00 13.79 -38.54
C LYS A 246 19.31 12.99 -38.43
N ILE A 247 19.39 12.01 -37.52
CA ILE A 247 20.56 11.13 -37.37
C ILE A 247 20.84 10.38 -38.67
N LEU A 248 19.80 9.78 -39.28
CA LEU A 248 19.95 9.04 -40.53
C LEU A 248 20.40 9.95 -41.69
N ALA A 249 19.89 11.18 -41.77
CA ALA A 249 20.28 12.14 -42.80
C ALA A 249 21.73 12.60 -42.64
N GLU A 250 22.17 12.89 -41.41
CA GLU A 250 23.56 13.23 -41.08
C GLU A 250 24.53 12.09 -41.43
N GLN A 251 24.07 10.83 -41.32
CA GLN A 251 24.81 9.63 -41.70
C GLN A 251 24.69 9.27 -43.20
N ASN A 252 24.01 10.07 -44.02
CA ASN A 252 23.70 9.77 -45.43
C ASN A 252 22.94 8.45 -45.65
N ARG A 253 22.16 7.99 -44.66
CA ARG A 253 21.37 6.75 -44.70
C ARG A 253 19.96 7.00 -45.27
N THR A 254 19.86 7.68 -46.41
CA THR A 254 18.55 8.06 -47.00
C THR A 254 17.67 6.87 -47.36
N ALA A 255 18.28 5.73 -47.72
CA ALA A 255 17.56 4.49 -47.97
C ALA A 255 16.84 3.97 -46.71
N ASP A 256 17.45 4.13 -45.53
CA ASP A 256 16.86 3.70 -44.26
C ASP A 256 15.72 4.62 -43.83
N ILE A 257 15.79 5.92 -44.15
CA ILE A 257 14.67 6.87 -43.94
C ILE A 257 13.45 6.45 -44.77
N ILE A 258 13.65 6.18 -46.07
CA ILE A 258 12.57 5.77 -46.97
C ILE A 258 11.96 4.45 -46.49
N LYS A 259 12.81 3.49 -46.12
CA LYS A 259 12.37 2.19 -45.63
C LYS A 259 11.61 2.29 -44.30
N ALA A 260 12.11 3.08 -43.35
CA ALA A 260 11.46 3.31 -42.06
C ALA A 260 10.11 4.03 -42.18
N ALA A 261 9.93 4.87 -43.22
CA ALA A 261 8.65 5.53 -43.47
C ALA A 261 7.56 4.55 -43.94
N THR A 262 7.93 3.42 -44.53
CA THR A 262 6.99 2.41 -45.05
C THR A 262 6.94 1.12 -44.24
N GLU A 263 7.93 0.88 -43.36
CA GLU A 263 8.05 -0.33 -42.54
C GLU A 263 8.13 0.03 -41.04
N PRO A 264 7.00 -0.02 -40.30
CA PRO A 264 6.95 0.37 -38.88
C PRO A 264 7.88 -0.45 -37.98
N GLU A 265 7.98 -1.77 -38.21
CA GLU A 265 8.89 -2.65 -37.44
C GLU A 265 10.36 -2.29 -37.68
N TYR A 266 10.71 -1.86 -38.89
CA TYR A 266 12.06 -1.42 -39.22
C TYR A 266 12.37 -0.06 -38.59
N GLN A 267 11.41 0.87 -38.58
CA GLN A 267 11.52 2.14 -37.88
C GLN A 267 11.74 1.94 -36.38
N LYS A 268 10.99 1.02 -35.76
CA LYS A 268 11.15 0.69 -34.34
C LYS A 268 12.55 0.14 -34.03
N LYS A 269 13.05 -0.76 -34.86
CA LYS A 269 14.42 -1.30 -34.73
C LYS A 269 15.49 -0.20 -34.83
N LEU A 270 15.33 0.75 -35.77
CA LEU A 270 16.24 1.87 -35.90
C LEU A 270 16.17 2.84 -34.72
N MET A 271 14.99 3.05 -34.14
CA MET A 271 14.86 3.83 -32.91
C MET A 271 15.61 3.18 -31.75
N GLU A 272 15.51 1.86 -31.57
CA GLU A 272 16.25 1.13 -30.53
C GLU A 272 17.77 1.14 -30.74
N GLU A 273 18.23 1.26 -31.99
CA GLU A 273 19.65 1.33 -32.35
C GLU A 273 20.26 2.72 -32.15
N LEU A 274 19.47 3.79 -32.38
CA LEU A 274 19.98 5.15 -32.56
C LEU A 274 19.48 6.19 -31.55
N LEU A 275 18.47 5.87 -30.73
CA LEU A 275 17.91 6.76 -29.69
C LEU A 275 18.00 6.13 -28.30
#